data_AF-A0A958NJF6-F1
#
_entry.id   AF-A0A958NJF6-F1
#
_cell.length_a   1.000
_cell.length_b   1.000
_cell.length_c   1.000
_cell.angle_alpha   90.00
_cell.angle_beta   90.00
_cell.angle_gamma   90.00
#
_symmetry.space_group_name_H-M   'P 1'
#
loop_
_entity.id
_entity.type
_entity.pdbx_description
1 polymer ?
#
loop_
_entity_poly.entity_id
_entity_poly.type
_entity_poly.pdbx_seq_one_letter_code
_entity_poly.pdbx_strand_id
1 'polypeptide(L)'
;MKNVNLEEKLNKLKNKNFTEDEVLKAVKDILTQDNKKDDRILEKLAEYNDTLKNNFDIDLLESDKIYHVEQIKKLCITYRLRFLDSRFFKGDLPYEAISKIKQLEKNHNTTLSG
;
A
#
# COMPACT_ATOMS: atom_id res chain seq x y z
N MET A 1 16.00 -25.27 -52.39
CA MET A 1 16.50 -24.73 -51.10
C MET A 1 15.32 -24.14 -50.36
N LYS A 2 15.05 -24.56 -49.11
CA LYS A 2 13.90 -24.05 -48.33
C LYS A 2 14.17 -22.59 -47.92
N ASN A 3 13.28 -21.68 -48.32
CA ASN A 3 13.33 -20.30 -47.87
C ASN A 3 13.09 -20.29 -46.36
N VAL A 4 14.12 -19.93 -45.61
CA VAL A 4 14.03 -19.83 -44.15
C VAL A 4 13.25 -18.56 -43.83
N ASN A 5 12.07 -18.71 -43.24
CA ASN A 5 11.33 -17.58 -42.69
C ASN A 5 12.09 -17.04 -41.46
N LEU A 6 12.69 -15.86 -41.62
CA LEU A 6 13.51 -15.21 -40.60
C LEU A 6 12.68 -14.82 -39.37
N GLU A 7 11.40 -14.44 -39.56
CA GLU A 7 10.49 -14.04 -38.49
C GLU A 7 10.17 -15.23 -37.56
N GLU A 8 9.91 -16.41 -38.13
CA GLU A 8 9.68 -17.62 -37.33
C GLU A 8 10.92 -18.04 -36.53
N LYS A 9 12.11 -17.90 -37.12
CA LYS A 9 13.37 -18.17 -36.39
C LYS A 9 13.60 -17.16 -35.27
N LEU A 10 13.30 -15.88 -35.51
CA LEU A 10 13.44 -14.82 -34.51
C LEU A 10 12.47 -15.05 -33.34
N ASN A 11 11.21 -15.40 -33.61
CA ASN A 11 10.21 -15.71 -32.59
C ASN A 11 10.59 -16.96 -31.76
N LYS A 12 11.14 -18.00 -32.40
CA LYS A 12 11.66 -19.17 -31.67
C LYS A 12 12.87 -18.84 -30.79
N LEU A 13 13.73 -17.90 -31.19
CA LEU A 13 14.85 -17.43 -30.36
C LEU A 13 14.35 -16.55 -29.20
N LYS A 14 13.38 -15.67 -29.46
CA LYS A 14 12.76 -14.80 -28.45
C LYS A 14 12.03 -15.60 -27.36
N ASN A 15 11.22 -16.58 -27.73
CA ASN A 15 10.52 -17.46 -26.78
C ASN A 15 11.48 -18.40 -26.02
N LYS A 16 12.72 -18.58 -26.50
CA LYS A 16 13.79 -19.26 -25.77
C LYS A 16 14.46 -18.40 -24.70
N ASN A 17 14.40 -17.07 -24.85
CA ASN A 17 15.08 -16.09 -24.00
C ASN A 17 14.18 -15.45 -22.94
N PHE A 18 12.86 -15.67 -23.01
CA PHE A 18 11.89 -15.25 -22.00
C PHE A 18 11.01 -16.45 -21.70
N THR A 19 11.29 -17.12 -20.59
CA THR A 19 10.42 -18.22 -20.14
C THR A 19 9.19 -17.63 -19.46
N GLU A 20 8.02 -18.23 -19.69
CA GLU A 20 6.79 -17.85 -18.98
C GLU A 20 6.99 -17.91 -17.46
N ASP A 21 7.82 -18.84 -16.98
CA ASP A 21 8.25 -18.95 -15.58
C ASP A 21 9.00 -17.72 -15.07
N GLU A 22 9.86 -17.08 -15.86
CA GLU A 22 10.56 -15.85 -15.46
C GLU A 22 9.60 -14.67 -15.32
N VAL A 23 8.62 -14.56 -16.21
CA VAL A 23 7.58 -13.54 -16.13
C VAL A 23 6.70 -13.76 -14.90
N LEU A 24 6.26 -15.00 -14.67
CA LEU A 24 5.48 -15.36 -13.48
C LEU A 24 6.26 -15.10 -12.19
N LYS A 25 7.56 -15.39 -12.17
CA LYS A 25 8.45 -15.10 -11.04
C LYS A 25 8.55 -13.59 -10.80
N ALA A 26 8.77 -12.80 -11.83
CA ALA A 26 8.85 -11.34 -11.72
C ALA A 26 7.53 -10.73 -11.18
N VAL A 27 6.38 -11.20 -11.66
CA VAL A 27 5.07 -10.77 -11.15
C VAL A 27 4.90 -11.16 -9.69
N LYS A 28 5.26 -12.40 -9.32
CA LYS A 28 5.20 -12.86 -7.93
C LYS A 28 6.09 -12.02 -7.02
N ASP A 29 7.28 -11.66 -7.46
CA ASP A 29 8.22 -10.85 -6.70
C ASP A 29 7.63 -9.45 -6.42
N ILE A 30 7.00 -8.82 -7.43
CA ILE A 30 6.30 -7.53 -7.28
C ILE A 30 5.17 -7.63 -6.25
N LEU A 31 4.31 -8.64 -6.36
CA LEU A 31 3.19 -8.84 -5.42
C LEU A 31 3.69 -9.11 -3.99
N THR A 32 4.78 -9.88 -3.86
CA THR A 32 5.38 -10.18 -2.55
C THR A 32 5.96 -8.92 -1.91
N GLN A 33 6.58 -8.04 -2.71
CA GLN A 33 7.07 -6.76 -2.23
C GLN A 33 5.93 -5.82 -1.80
N ASP A 34 4.79 -5.85 -2.49
CA ASP A 34 3.64 -5.04 -2.11
C ASP A 34 3.00 -5.53 -0.80
N ASN A 35 2.83 -6.86 -0.65
CA ASN A 35 2.32 -7.45 0.59
C ASN A 35 3.19 -7.09 1.80
N LYS A 36 4.53 -7.08 1.65
CA LYS A 36 5.44 -6.66 2.74
C LYS A 36 5.20 -5.22 3.21
N LYS A 37 4.73 -4.33 2.34
CA LYS A 37 4.39 -2.95 2.74
C LYS A 37 3.12 -2.93 3.56
N ASP A 38 2.13 -3.73 3.16
CA ASP A 38 0.87 -3.86 3.87
C ASP A 38 1.12 -4.47 5.27
N ASP A 39 1.96 -5.51 5.38
CA ASP A 39 2.39 -6.11 6.66
C ASP A 39 3.09 -5.07 7.55
N ARG A 40 4.02 -4.29 7.00
CA ARG A 40 4.71 -3.21 7.74
C ARG A 40 3.74 -2.18 8.29
N ILE A 41 2.72 -1.80 7.52
CA ILE A 41 1.70 -0.85 7.96
C ILE A 41 0.92 -1.43 9.14
N LEU A 42 0.52 -2.71 9.06
CA LEU A 42 -0.18 -3.39 10.14
C LEU A 42 0.66 -3.48 11.41
N GLU A 43 1.95 -3.81 11.29
CA GLU A 43 2.89 -3.81 12.41
C GLU A 43 2.99 -2.43 13.06
N LYS A 44 3.13 -1.36 12.25
CA LYS A 44 3.23 0.02 12.75
C LYS A 44 1.98 0.49 13.47
N LEU A 45 0.80 0.07 13.01
CA LEU A 45 -0.48 0.38 13.67
C LEU A 45 -0.68 -0.41 14.97
N ALA A 46 0.03 -1.53 15.14
CA ALA A 46 0.04 -2.32 16.38
C ALA A 46 1.10 -1.83 17.39
N GLU A 47 2.06 -1.01 16.95
CA GLU A 47 3.07 -0.39 17.81
C GLU A 47 2.53 0.91 18.44
N TYR A 48 3.12 1.30 19.58
CA TYR A 48 2.86 2.62 20.20
C TYR A 48 4.01 3.57 19.88
N ASN A 49 3.71 4.70 19.27
CA ASN A 49 4.68 5.77 19.14
C ASN A 49 4.15 7.04 19.82
N ASP A 50 4.83 7.46 20.88
CA ASP A 50 4.55 8.74 21.57
C ASP A 50 4.93 9.96 20.71
N THR A 51 5.62 9.73 19.58
CA THR A 51 6.08 10.77 18.66
C THR A 51 5.12 10.92 17.48
N LEU A 52 4.13 11.80 17.64
CA LEU A 52 3.14 12.15 16.61
C LEU A 52 3.70 13.08 15.51
N LYS A 53 4.97 12.94 15.14
CA LYS A 53 5.60 13.79 14.12
C LYS A 53 5.71 13.03 12.80
N ASN A 54 4.70 13.20 11.96
CA ASN A 54 4.76 12.81 10.56
C ASN A 54 5.08 14.05 9.72
N ASN A 55 6.05 13.93 8.81
CA ASN A 55 6.45 15.04 7.95
C ASN A 55 5.60 15.03 6.67
N PHE A 56 4.43 15.65 6.75
CA PHE A 56 3.53 15.78 5.60
C PHE A 56 3.89 17.00 4.74
N ASP A 57 3.81 16.81 3.44
CA ASP A 57 3.77 17.90 2.47
C ASP A 57 2.34 18.47 2.42
N ILE A 58 2.16 19.71 2.90
CA ILE A 58 0.84 20.34 3.05
C ILE A 58 0.19 20.58 1.67
N ASP A 59 0.98 20.82 0.62
CA ASP A 59 0.45 21.10 -0.72
C ASP A 59 -0.17 19.84 -1.37
N LEU A 60 0.21 18.66 -0.89
CA LEU A 60 -0.33 17.38 -1.34
C LEU A 60 -1.54 16.92 -0.51
N LEU A 61 -1.92 17.65 0.55
CA LEU A 61 -3.07 17.31 1.38
C LEU A 61 -4.38 17.85 0.79
N GLU A 62 -5.37 16.97 0.69
CA GLU A 62 -6.72 17.33 0.30
C GLU A 62 -7.40 18.12 1.43
N SER A 63 -7.57 19.43 1.25
CA SER A 63 -8.07 20.35 2.29
C SER A 63 -9.47 19.99 2.79
N ASP A 64 -10.31 19.38 1.95
CA ASP A 64 -11.65 18.89 2.28
C ASP A 64 -11.63 17.63 3.17
N LYS A 65 -10.47 16.97 3.32
CA LYS A 65 -10.27 15.78 4.14
C LYS A 65 -9.50 16.06 5.42
N ILE A 66 -9.31 17.33 5.78
CA ILE A 66 -8.66 17.75 7.02
C ILE A 66 -9.75 17.95 8.08
N TYR A 67 -9.74 17.13 9.12
CA TYR A 67 -10.71 17.17 10.21
C TYR A 67 -10.03 17.44 11.55
N HIS A 68 -10.69 18.20 12.41
CA HIS A 68 -10.27 18.37 13.79
C HIS A 68 -10.67 17.16 14.64
N VAL A 69 -9.80 16.78 15.58
CA VAL A 69 -10.05 15.67 16.52
C VAL A 69 -11.37 15.85 17.28
N GLU A 70 -11.77 17.08 17.60
CA GLU A 70 -13.04 17.37 18.26
C GLU A 70 -14.27 17.05 17.39
N GLN A 71 -14.18 17.29 16.08
CA GLN A 71 -15.25 16.95 15.12
C GLN A 71 -15.42 15.42 15.06
N ILE A 72 -14.30 14.68 15.00
CA ILE A 72 -14.30 13.22 15.01
C ILE A 72 -14.89 12.68 16.33
N LYS A 73 -14.47 13.23 17.48
CA LYS A 73 -15.00 12.85 18.80
C LYS A 73 -16.51 13.08 18.88
N LYS A 74 -17.00 14.23 18.42
CA LYS A 74 -18.43 14.56 18.41
C LYS A 74 -19.23 13.57 17.54
N LEU A 75 -18.69 13.20 16.38
CA LEU A 75 -19.26 12.19 15.51
C LEU A 75 -19.34 10.82 16.21
N CYS A 76 -18.23 10.39 16.83
CA CYS A 76 -18.17 9.13 17.57
C CYS A 76 -19.18 9.07 18.71
N ILE A 77 -19.39 10.14 19.46
CA ILE A 77 -20.41 10.21 20.51
C ILE A 77 -21.81 10.07 19.91
N THR A 78 -22.09 10.82 18.83
CA THR A 78 -23.42 10.85 18.18
C THR A 78 -23.84 9.47 17.67
N TYR A 79 -22.93 8.78 16.99
CA TYR A 79 -23.18 7.46 16.39
C TYR A 79 -22.74 6.30 17.28
N ARG A 80 -22.31 6.58 18.51
CA ARG A 80 -21.85 5.59 19.50
C ARG A 80 -20.70 4.71 18.99
N LEU A 81 -19.78 5.31 18.23
CA LEU A 81 -18.57 4.66 17.74
C LEU A 81 -17.48 4.71 18.82
N ARG A 82 -16.64 3.66 18.84
CA ARG A 82 -15.48 3.61 19.74
C ARG A 82 -14.33 4.41 19.13
N PHE A 83 -13.92 5.47 19.81
CA PHE A 83 -12.69 6.21 19.50
C PHE A 83 -11.56 5.63 20.33
N LEU A 84 -10.76 4.77 19.71
CA LEU A 84 -9.80 3.90 20.37
C LEU A 84 -8.50 3.86 19.54
N ASP A 85 -7.38 3.68 20.22
CA ASP A 85 -6.09 3.40 19.58
C ASP A 85 -6.17 2.09 18.77
N SER A 86 -5.52 2.05 17.60
CA SER A 86 -5.52 0.92 16.67
C SER A 86 -5.11 -0.39 17.35
N ARG A 87 -4.22 -0.33 18.35
CA ARG A 87 -3.73 -1.49 19.10
C ARG A 87 -4.79 -2.25 19.88
N PHE A 88 -5.85 -1.55 20.31
CA PHE A 88 -6.94 -2.18 21.04
C PHE A 88 -8.09 -2.62 20.11
N PHE A 89 -7.98 -2.37 18.82
CA PHE A 89 -8.94 -2.88 17.84
C PHE A 89 -8.70 -4.38 17.62
N LYS A 90 -9.69 -5.21 17.99
CA LYS A 90 -9.58 -6.68 17.93
C LYS A 90 -9.96 -7.29 16.59
N GLY A 91 -10.49 -6.49 15.66
CA GLY A 91 -10.89 -6.97 14.34
C GLY A 91 -9.81 -6.71 13.30
N ASP A 92 -9.98 -7.28 12.11
CA ASP A 92 -9.12 -6.96 10.97
C ASP A 92 -9.42 -5.54 10.48
N LEU A 93 -8.37 -4.75 10.27
CA LEU A 93 -8.52 -3.45 9.65
C LEU A 93 -8.98 -3.63 8.20
N PRO A 94 -9.97 -2.84 7.75
CA PRO A 94 -10.43 -2.94 6.37
C PRO A 94 -9.26 -2.62 5.42
N TYR A 95 -9.16 -3.38 4.33
CA TYR A 95 -8.09 -3.18 3.34
C TYR A 95 -8.05 -1.74 2.79
N GLU A 96 -9.21 -1.09 2.71
CA GLU A 96 -9.30 0.32 2.31
C GLU A 96 -8.45 1.24 3.22
N ALA A 97 -8.44 1.00 4.53
CA ALA A 97 -7.62 1.79 5.45
C ALA A 97 -6.12 1.60 5.18
N ILE A 98 -5.69 0.35 4.99
CA ILE A 98 -4.30 -0.01 4.65
C ILE A 98 -3.90 0.63 3.32
N SER A 99 -4.78 0.54 2.32
CA SER A 99 -4.58 1.12 0.99
C SER A 99 -4.43 2.65 1.04
N LYS A 100 -5.27 3.33 1.84
CA LYS A 100 -5.18 4.78 2.04
C LYS A 100 -3.89 5.19 2.74
N ILE A 101 -3.47 4.44 3.77
CA ILE A 101 -2.18 4.67 4.44
C ILE A 101 -1.04 4.50 3.44
N LYS A 102 -1.03 3.41 2.66
CA LYS A 102 -0.01 3.17 1.63
C LYS A 102 0.05 4.28 0.59
N GLN A 103 -1.09 4.79 0.14
CA GLN A 103 -1.16 5.93 -0.78
C GLN A 103 -0.60 7.19 -0.15
N LEU A 104 -0.93 7.47 1.12
CA LEU A 104 -0.44 8.64 1.84
C LEU A 104 1.09 8.58 2.03
N GLU A 105 1.62 7.43 2.48
CA GLU A 105 3.07 7.22 2.60
C GLU A 105 3.80 7.43 1.27
N LYS A 106 3.23 6.90 0.17
CA LYS A 106 3.79 7.05 -1.16
C LYS A 106 3.78 8.50 -1.65
N ASN A 107 2.69 9.23 -1.42
CA ASN A 107 2.56 10.61 -1.89
C ASN A 107 3.51 11.55 -1.14
N HIS A 108 3.64 11.36 0.18
CA HIS A 108 4.47 12.22 1.02
C HIS A 108 5.90 11.70 1.24
N ASN A 109 6.28 10.59 0.60
CA ASN A 109 7.57 9.90 0.78
C ASN A 109 7.96 9.74 2.26
N THR A 110 6.98 9.43 3.12
CA THR A 110 7.16 9.29 4.57
C THR A 110 6.63 7.94 5.03
N THR A 111 7.12 7.48 6.18
CA THR A 111 6.50 6.36 6.90
C THR A 111 5.61 6.94 7.99
N LEU A 112 4.38 6.47 8.10
CA LEU A 112 3.46 6.89 9.14
C LEU A 112 3.79 6.21 10.48
N SER A 113 3.90 7.03 11.52
CA SER A 113 3.98 6.56 12.91
C SER A 113 2.60 6.71 13.57
N GLY A 114 2.09 5.62 14.12
CA GLY A 114 0.83 5.52 14.86
C GLY A 114 1.03 5.41 16.36
#